data_AF-A0A8E2DUM9-F1
#
_entry.id   AF-A0A8E2DUM9-F1
#
_cell.length_a   1.000
_cell.length_b   1.000
_cell.length_c   1.000
_cell.angle_alpha   90.00
_cell.angle_beta   90.00
_cell.angle_gamma   90.00
#
_symmetry.space_group_name_H-M   'P 1'
#
loop_
_entity.id
_entity.type
_entity.pdbx_description
1 polymer ?
#
loop_
_entity_poly.entity_id
_entity_poly.type
_entity_poly.pdbx_seq_one_letter_code
_entity_poly.pdbx_strand_id
1 'polypeptide(L)'
;MRVELANPKHYINTFAITSTSSSGVTNHPPAVLLHGYGAGLGFFFQNFPALGRWAGRRGTSVYALDWLGMGRSARVPFQVKAKREDIDGRVHEAESFFIDSLEQWREKMGLETMTLIGHSLGGYLSVAYALRHPTRVSKIILVSPAGVPRDPNSTIPSREVTDPQPTGASESDHAESATEGRVRDLKSSQKAEQRKESRSRRLFTYLWEEGWSPFQVVRSTVFWGPMLVGKYSSRRFIGLSEEDTRAMNEYILNITLAKGSGEYCISHLLAPGAHARRPLVDRIAALKIPVTFVCECASRLLH
;
A
#
# COMPACT_ATOMS: atom_id res chain seq x y z
N MET A 1 8.91 2.40 -20.20
CA MET A 1 9.89 1.37 -20.57
C MET A 1 9.59 0.07 -19.83
N ARG A 2 9.97 -1.07 -20.40
CA ARG A 2 9.85 -2.39 -19.78
C ARG A 2 11.23 -2.83 -19.28
N VAL A 3 11.33 -3.16 -17.99
CA VAL A 3 12.58 -3.64 -17.38
C VAL A 3 12.44 -5.14 -17.14
N GLU A 4 13.21 -5.96 -17.86
CA GLU A 4 13.20 -7.41 -17.69
C GLU A 4 13.91 -7.81 -16.39
N LEU A 5 13.30 -8.75 -15.66
CA LEU A 5 13.85 -9.34 -14.44
C LEU A 5 14.66 -10.61 -14.77
N ALA A 6 15.21 -11.29 -13.76
CA ALA A 6 16.06 -12.46 -13.97
C ALA A 6 15.31 -13.63 -14.64
N ASN A 7 14.04 -13.83 -14.29
CA ASN A 7 13.21 -14.89 -14.86
C ASN A 7 12.65 -14.46 -16.23
N PRO A 8 12.70 -15.35 -17.25
CA PRO A 8 12.10 -15.08 -18.55
C PRO A 8 10.63 -14.68 -18.43
N LYS A 9 10.22 -13.65 -19.18
CA LYS A 9 8.86 -13.07 -19.20
C LYS A 9 8.46 -12.30 -17.93
N HIS A 10 9.30 -12.23 -16.90
CA HIS A 10 9.05 -11.35 -15.76
C HIS A 10 9.60 -9.96 -16.07
N TYR A 11 8.74 -8.95 -15.93
CA TYR A 11 9.13 -7.57 -16.21
C TYR A 11 8.35 -6.57 -15.37
N ILE A 12 8.98 -5.42 -15.14
CA ILE A 12 8.41 -4.27 -14.46
C ILE A 12 8.17 -3.15 -15.47
N ASN A 13 6.92 -2.72 -15.60
CA ASN A 13 6.57 -1.52 -16.35
C ASN A 13 7.01 -0.29 -15.55
N THR A 14 7.85 0.53 -16.17
CA THR A 14 8.50 1.69 -15.54
C THR A 14 8.28 2.94 -16.36
N PHE A 15 7.89 4.03 -15.72
CA PHE A 15 7.95 5.38 -16.25
C PHE A 15 9.12 6.12 -15.59
N ALA A 16 9.87 6.88 -16.37
CA ALA A 16 11.04 7.62 -15.88
C ALA A 16 10.98 9.07 -16.34
N ILE A 17 11.30 9.98 -15.43
CA ILE A 17 11.58 11.38 -15.69
C ILE A 17 13.02 11.63 -15.27
N THR A 18 13.88 11.90 -16.25
CA THR A 18 15.31 12.13 -16.04
C THR A 18 15.65 13.59 -16.35
N SER A 19 16.46 14.22 -15.51
CA SER A 19 16.96 15.56 -15.79
C SER A 19 17.79 15.58 -17.08
N THR A 20 17.60 16.60 -17.91
CA THR A 20 18.40 16.82 -19.13
C THR A 20 19.69 17.61 -18.86
N SER A 21 19.85 18.14 -17.65
CA SER A 21 21.08 18.86 -17.27
C SER A 21 22.25 17.88 -17.15
N SER A 22 23.36 18.19 -17.81
CA SER A 22 24.59 17.38 -17.89
C SER A 22 25.44 17.41 -16.61
N SER A 23 24.84 17.66 -15.45
CA SER A 23 25.57 17.72 -14.19
C SER A 23 26.07 16.33 -13.82
N GLY A 24 27.38 16.20 -13.59
CA GLY A 24 27.99 15.00 -13.03
C GLY A 24 27.41 14.59 -11.67
N VAL A 25 27.97 13.52 -11.09
CA VAL A 25 27.57 12.83 -9.84
C VAL A 25 26.50 13.57 -9.04
N THR A 26 25.27 13.06 -9.12
CA THR A 26 24.12 13.67 -8.46
C THR A 26 24.17 13.31 -6.98
N ASN A 27 24.27 14.30 -6.10
CA ASN A 27 24.25 14.08 -4.64
C ASN A 27 22.85 13.74 -4.09
N HIS A 28 21.88 13.47 -4.96
CA HIS A 28 20.48 13.27 -4.61
C HIS A 28 19.99 11.93 -5.16
N PRO A 29 19.75 10.94 -4.28
CA PRO A 29 19.20 9.66 -4.68
C PRO A 29 17.90 9.84 -5.47
N PRO A 30 17.70 9.08 -6.55
CA PRO A 30 16.48 9.16 -7.34
C PRO A 30 15.24 8.80 -6.51
N ALA A 31 14.11 9.38 -6.85
CA ALA A 31 12.83 9.08 -6.22
C ALA A 31 12.11 7.95 -6.97
N VAL A 32 11.52 7.01 -6.22
CA VAL A 32 10.76 5.88 -6.77
C VAL A 32 9.34 5.91 -6.22
N LEU A 33 8.37 6.09 -7.11
CA LEU A 33 6.95 6.11 -6.80
C LEU A 33 6.36 4.70 -6.87
N LEU A 34 5.70 4.32 -5.78
CA LEU A 34 5.13 3.00 -5.56
C LEU A 34 3.63 3.12 -5.29
N HIS A 35 2.82 2.61 -6.21
CA HIS A 35 1.36 2.75 -6.15
C HIS A 35 0.72 1.79 -5.11
N GLY A 36 -0.54 2.09 -4.79
CA GLY A 36 -1.36 1.29 -3.87
C GLY A 36 -1.98 0.04 -4.52
N TYR A 37 -2.71 -0.72 -3.73
CA TYR A 37 -3.40 -1.93 -4.20
C TYR A 37 -4.33 -1.62 -5.37
N GLY A 38 -4.28 -2.42 -6.42
CA GLY A 38 -5.20 -2.32 -7.55
C GLY A 38 -5.00 -1.12 -8.48
N ALA A 39 -4.01 -0.29 -8.20
CA ALA A 39 -3.66 0.87 -9.00
C ALA A 39 -2.56 0.52 -10.03
N GLY A 40 -2.05 1.57 -10.67
CA GLY A 40 -0.83 1.55 -11.47
C GLY A 40 -0.35 2.96 -11.75
N LEU A 41 0.66 3.13 -12.60
CA LEU A 41 1.29 4.42 -12.91
C LEU A 41 0.31 5.53 -13.28
N GLY A 42 -0.79 5.19 -13.96
CA GLY A 42 -1.79 6.16 -14.40
C GLY A 42 -2.37 6.99 -13.25
N PHE A 43 -2.38 6.46 -12.02
CA PHE A 43 -2.90 7.20 -10.86
C PHE A 43 -2.03 8.38 -10.41
N PHE A 44 -0.80 8.47 -10.91
CA PHE A 44 0.13 9.57 -10.61
C PHE A 44 0.22 10.61 -11.73
N PHE A 45 -0.60 10.52 -12.77
CA PHE A 45 -0.41 11.34 -13.98
C PHE A 45 -0.41 12.85 -13.71
N GLN A 46 -1.29 13.33 -12.81
CA GLN A 46 -1.32 14.74 -12.40
C GLN A 46 -0.13 15.15 -11.53
N ASN A 47 0.55 14.19 -10.87
CA ASN A 47 1.73 14.45 -10.05
C ASN A 47 3.00 14.57 -10.90
N PHE A 48 3.05 13.91 -12.06
CA PHE A 48 4.26 13.85 -12.91
C PHE A 48 4.81 15.22 -13.33
N PRO A 49 4.00 16.24 -13.73
CA PRO A 49 4.53 17.56 -14.04
C PRO A 49 5.28 18.22 -12.87
N ALA A 50 4.74 18.10 -11.65
CA ALA A 50 5.38 18.65 -10.46
C ALA A 50 6.67 17.89 -10.09
N LEU A 51 6.63 16.57 -10.19
CA LEU A 51 7.79 15.70 -9.96
C LEU A 51 8.90 15.92 -10.99
N GLY A 52 8.55 16.16 -12.26
CA GLY A 52 9.53 16.48 -13.30
C GLY A 52 10.23 17.81 -13.06
N ARG A 53 9.49 18.86 -12.66
CA ARG A 53 10.09 20.13 -12.24
C ARG A 53 11.01 19.95 -11.02
N TRP A 54 10.61 19.11 -10.06
CA TRP A 54 11.44 18.78 -8.91
C TRP A 54 12.73 18.05 -9.32
N ALA A 55 12.62 17.05 -10.21
CA ALA A 55 13.74 16.27 -10.72
C ALA A 55 14.75 17.14 -11.45
N GLY A 56 14.28 18.03 -12.34
CA GLY A 56 15.12 18.99 -13.06
C GLY A 56 15.87 19.93 -12.13
N ARG A 57 15.18 20.55 -11.14
CA ARG A 57 15.84 21.45 -10.16
C ARG A 57 16.89 20.75 -9.30
N ARG A 58 16.71 19.46 -9.04
CA ARG A 58 17.60 18.66 -8.19
C ARG A 58 18.68 17.94 -8.99
N GLY A 59 18.64 18.01 -10.33
CA GLY A 59 19.51 17.22 -11.19
C GLY A 59 19.40 15.72 -10.91
N THR A 60 18.22 15.20 -10.60
CA THR A 60 18.01 13.77 -10.29
C THR A 60 16.92 13.16 -11.16
N SER A 61 16.60 11.89 -10.93
CA SER A 61 15.58 11.14 -11.66
C SER A 61 14.38 10.81 -10.76
N VAL A 62 13.21 10.71 -11.38
CA VAL A 62 12.01 10.16 -10.78
C VAL A 62 11.61 8.93 -11.59
N TYR A 63 11.47 7.80 -10.90
CA TYR A 63 10.93 6.57 -11.46
C TYR A 63 9.56 6.31 -10.85
N ALA A 64 8.63 5.81 -11.65
CA ALA A 64 7.38 5.25 -11.17
C ALA A 64 7.25 3.86 -11.78
N LEU A 65 6.92 2.84 -10.97
CA LEU A 65 6.82 1.46 -11.46
C LEU A 65 5.49 0.82 -11.06
N ASP A 66 5.00 -0.06 -11.93
CA ASP A 66 3.92 -0.97 -11.60
C ASP A 66 4.49 -2.19 -10.89
N TRP A 67 3.93 -2.57 -9.75
CA TRP A 67 4.36 -3.76 -9.02
C TRP A 67 4.27 -5.02 -9.90
N LEU A 68 5.15 -6.01 -9.66
CA LEU A 68 5.00 -7.32 -10.30
C LEU A 68 3.58 -7.84 -10.03
N GLY A 69 2.92 -8.33 -11.08
CA GLY A 69 1.56 -8.80 -10.98
C GLY A 69 0.48 -7.73 -10.89
N MET A 70 0.81 -6.45 -11.04
CA MET A 70 -0.12 -5.31 -11.02
C MET A 70 0.11 -4.36 -12.21
N GLY A 71 -0.82 -3.41 -12.39
CA GLY A 71 -0.74 -2.40 -13.46
C GLY A 71 -0.47 -3.02 -14.83
N ARG A 72 0.58 -2.55 -15.50
CA ARG A 72 1.03 -3.08 -16.81
C ARG A 72 2.27 -3.97 -16.71
N SER A 73 2.74 -4.30 -15.50
CA SER A 73 3.83 -5.26 -15.27
C SER A 73 3.42 -6.70 -15.55
N ALA A 74 4.38 -7.63 -15.59
CA ALA A 74 4.12 -9.04 -15.85
C ALA A 74 3.11 -9.65 -14.86
N ARG A 75 2.15 -10.43 -15.38
CA ARG A 75 1.13 -11.14 -14.56
C ARG A 75 1.59 -12.56 -14.23
N VAL A 76 2.50 -12.65 -13.26
CA VAL A 76 3.07 -13.92 -12.77
C VAL A 76 2.11 -14.61 -11.80
N PRO A 77 1.80 -15.90 -11.95
CA PRO A 77 0.96 -16.60 -10.97
C PRO A 77 1.53 -16.48 -9.56
N PHE A 78 0.69 -16.09 -8.59
CA PHE A 78 1.06 -16.04 -7.18
C PHE A 78 0.47 -17.25 -6.45
N GLN A 79 1.30 -17.91 -5.66
CA GLN A 79 0.92 -19.01 -4.76
C GLN A 79 1.76 -18.92 -3.50
N VAL A 80 1.14 -19.22 -2.36
CA VAL A 80 1.82 -19.28 -1.06
C VAL A 80 1.97 -20.73 -0.64
N LYS A 81 3.17 -21.08 -0.17
CA LYS A 81 3.51 -22.43 0.29
C LYS A 81 3.22 -22.60 1.78
N ALA A 82 3.36 -21.54 2.57
CA ALA A 82 3.03 -21.52 3.99
C ALA A 82 1.58 -21.96 4.23
N LYS A 83 1.40 -22.73 5.31
CA LYS A 83 0.09 -23.24 5.72
C LYS A 83 -0.83 -22.09 6.13
N ARG A 84 -2.16 -22.33 6.12
CA ARG A 84 -3.16 -21.29 6.43
C ARG A 84 -2.92 -20.66 7.81
N GLU A 85 -2.48 -21.47 8.78
CA GLU A 85 -2.22 -21.11 10.17
C GLU A 85 -0.90 -20.35 10.36
N ASP A 86 0.05 -20.50 9.44
CA ASP A 86 1.34 -19.81 9.47
C ASP A 86 1.21 -18.41 8.86
N ILE A 87 0.64 -17.48 9.64
CA ILE A 87 0.41 -16.10 9.22
C ILE A 87 1.72 -15.41 8.83
N ASP A 88 2.78 -15.58 9.62
CA ASP A 88 4.06 -14.92 9.38
C ASP A 88 4.74 -15.43 8.11
N GLY A 89 4.76 -16.75 7.88
CA GLY A 89 5.24 -17.33 6.63
C GLY A 89 4.45 -16.84 5.43
N ARG A 90 3.11 -16.80 5.53
CA ARG A 90 2.24 -16.29 4.46
C ARG A 90 2.51 -14.81 4.15
N VAL A 91 2.67 -13.97 5.17
CA VAL A 91 2.99 -12.54 4.99
C VAL A 91 4.38 -12.40 4.38
N HIS A 92 5.36 -13.17 4.84
CA HIS A 92 6.72 -13.13 4.31
C HIS A 92 6.77 -13.48 2.82
N GLU A 93 6.11 -14.57 2.41
CA GLU A 93 6.04 -14.96 1.00
C GLU A 93 5.33 -13.91 0.13
N ALA A 94 4.22 -13.33 0.64
CA ALA A 94 3.50 -12.27 -0.04
C ALA A 94 4.32 -10.97 -0.17
N GLU A 95 5.07 -10.59 0.87
CA GLU A 95 6.01 -9.45 0.82
C GLU A 95 7.13 -9.71 -0.19
N SER A 96 7.73 -10.91 -0.17
CA SER A 96 8.83 -11.31 -1.06
C SER A 96 8.44 -11.24 -2.54
N PHE A 97 7.20 -11.61 -2.89
CA PHE A 97 6.70 -11.49 -4.27
C PHE A 97 6.88 -10.08 -4.86
N PHE A 98 6.70 -9.03 -4.04
CA PHE A 98 6.89 -7.64 -4.45
C PHE A 98 8.32 -7.16 -4.23
N ILE A 99 8.87 -7.38 -3.04
CA ILE A 99 10.17 -6.84 -2.60
C ILE A 99 11.31 -7.39 -3.46
N ASP A 100 11.31 -8.68 -3.76
CA ASP A 100 12.39 -9.30 -4.54
C ASP A 100 12.37 -8.82 -5.99
N SER A 101 11.17 -8.52 -6.52
CA SER A 101 11.02 -7.94 -7.86
C SER A 101 11.48 -6.47 -7.91
N LEU A 102 11.25 -5.72 -6.83
CA LEU A 102 11.73 -4.34 -6.70
C LEU A 102 13.26 -4.28 -6.56
N GLU A 103 13.85 -5.22 -5.83
CA GLU A 103 15.31 -5.29 -5.70
C GLU A 103 15.98 -5.65 -7.04
N GLN A 104 15.46 -6.65 -7.76
CA GLN A 104 15.94 -6.96 -9.10
C GLN A 104 15.79 -5.77 -10.05
N TRP A 105 14.65 -5.06 -9.98
CA TRP A 105 14.45 -3.83 -10.75
C TRP A 105 15.49 -2.77 -10.41
N ARG A 106 15.76 -2.52 -9.11
CA ARG A 106 16.76 -1.55 -8.64
C ARG A 106 18.14 -1.87 -9.21
N GLU A 107 18.56 -3.14 -9.15
CA GLU A 107 19.83 -3.62 -9.70
C GLU A 107 19.91 -3.40 -11.21
N LYS A 108 18.86 -3.75 -11.96
CA LYS A 108 18.79 -3.55 -13.41
C LYS A 108 18.83 -2.08 -13.82
N MET A 109 18.27 -1.22 -12.98
CA MET A 109 18.31 0.24 -13.17
C MET A 109 19.63 0.86 -12.71
N GLY A 110 20.54 0.09 -12.11
CA GLY A 110 21.84 0.57 -11.64
C GLY A 110 21.76 1.54 -10.46
N LEU A 111 20.70 1.48 -9.65
CA LEU A 111 20.46 2.46 -8.57
C LEU A 111 21.07 1.99 -7.26
N GLU A 112 22.16 2.59 -6.77
CA GLU A 112 22.77 2.17 -5.50
C GLU A 112 21.86 2.42 -4.29
N THR A 113 21.24 3.60 -4.25
CA THR A 113 20.30 4.04 -3.21
C THR A 113 19.12 4.78 -3.84
N MET A 114 17.97 4.79 -3.17
CA MET A 114 16.75 5.45 -3.65
C MET A 114 15.93 6.08 -2.53
N THR A 115 15.20 7.15 -2.86
CA THR A 115 14.10 7.67 -2.04
C THR A 115 12.82 6.94 -2.41
N LEU A 116 12.15 6.31 -1.46
CA LEU A 116 10.87 5.63 -1.71
C LEU A 116 9.69 6.56 -1.41
N ILE A 117 8.74 6.64 -2.35
CA ILE A 117 7.47 7.36 -2.18
C ILE A 117 6.34 6.34 -2.36
N GLY A 118 5.79 5.88 -1.24
CA GLY A 118 4.79 4.81 -1.24
C GLY A 118 3.39 5.31 -0.90
N HIS A 119 2.43 5.05 -1.80
CA HIS A 119 1.01 5.34 -1.56
C HIS A 119 0.25 4.09 -1.10
N SER A 120 -0.51 4.17 -0.01
CA SER A 120 -1.35 3.06 0.49
C SER A 120 -0.54 1.75 0.66
N LEU A 121 -0.88 0.67 -0.04
CA LEU A 121 -0.10 -0.58 -0.04
C LEU A 121 1.38 -0.34 -0.41
N GLY A 122 1.66 0.59 -1.32
CA GLY A 122 3.02 0.96 -1.69
C GLY A 122 3.82 1.52 -0.51
N GLY A 123 3.16 2.18 0.44
CA GLY A 123 3.77 2.63 1.70
C GLY A 123 4.11 1.46 2.63
N TYR A 124 3.19 0.50 2.76
CA TYR A 124 3.44 -0.73 3.51
C TYR A 124 4.66 -1.50 2.95
N LEU A 125 4.68 -1.72 1.63
CA LEU A 125 5.76 -2.42 0.95
C LEU A 125 7.07 -1.64 0.97
N SER A 126 7.03 -0.30 0.98
CA SER A 126 8.23 0.54 1.13
C SER A 126 8.93 0.33 2.47
N VAL A 127 8.15 0.27 3.57
CA VAL A 127 8.70 -0.04 4.89
C VAL A 127 9.25 -1.47 4.93
N ALA A 128 8.50 -2.44 4.40
CA ALA A 128 8.96 -3.82 4.34
C ALA A 128 10.25 -3.98 3.53
N TYR A 129 10.37 -3.29 2.39
CA TYR A 129 11.58 -3.26 1.57
C TYR A 129 12.76 -2.65 2.33
N ALA A 130 12.57 -1.50 2.99
CA ALA A 130 13.64 -0.83 3.74
C ALA A 130 14.14 -1.64 4.94
N LEU A 131 13.28 -2.45 5.56
CA LEU A 131 13.69 -3.38 6.62
C LEU A 131 14.56 -4.52 6.09
N ARG A 132 14.32 -4.98 4.86
CA ARG A 132 15.09 -6.05 4.21
C ARG A 132 16.37 -5.55 3.56
N HIS A 133 16.36 -4.32 3.05
CA HIS A 133 17.46 -3.69 2.32
C HIS A 133 17.80 -2.30 2.91
N PRO A 134 18.24 -2.21 4.18
CA PRO A 134 18.40 -0.93 4.87
C PRO A 134 19.44 0.00 4.25
N THR A 135 20.42 -0.55 3.51
CA THR A 135 21.46 0.22 2.82
C THR A 135 21.03 0.74 1.44
N ARG A 136 19.84 0.36 0.95
CA ARG A 136 19.34 0.72 -0.38
C ARG A 136 18.36 1.89 -0.38
N VAL A 137 17.90 2.31 0.80
CA VAL A 137 16.88 3.37 0.95
C VAL A 137 17.48 4.53 1.70
N SER A 138 17.45 5.73 1.10
CA SER A 138 17.95 6.94 1.75
C SER A 138 16.90 7.60 2.66
N LYS A 139 15.63 7.53 2.27
CA LYS A 139 14.47 8.00 3.05
C LYS A 139 13.17 7.44 2.46
N ILE A 140 12.09 7.49 3.26
CA ILE A 140 10.74 7.07 2.85
C ILE A 140 9.75 8.21 3.02
N ILE A 141 8.89 8.42 2.03
CA ILE A 141 7.70 9.27 2.09
C ILE A 141 6.47 8.37 1.99
N LEU A 142 5.69 8.32 3.06
CA LEU A 142 4.50 7.48 3.20
C LEU A 142 3.25 8.33 2.96
N VAL A 143 2.56 8.10 1.84
CA VAL A 143 1.33 8.82 1.49
C VAL A 143 0.13 7.93 1.79
N SER A 144 -0.65 8.29 2.81
CA SER A 144 -1.80 7.51 3.31
C SER A 144 -1.52 5.99 3.36
N PRO A 145 -0.44 5.54 4.04
CA PRO A 145 0.01 4.15 3.99
C PRO A 145 -1.01 3.17 4.59
N ALA A 146 -1.10 1.97 4.01
CA ALA A 146 -1.94 0.90 4.54
C ALA A 146 -1.33 0.27 5.80
N GLY A 147 -2.18 -0.21 6.72
CA GLY A 147 -1.72 -1.05 7.83
C GLY A 147 -0.90 -0.34 8.91
N VAL A 148 -1.10 0.98 9.10
CA VAL A 148 -0.43 1.72 10.18
C VAL A 148 -0.88 1.26 11.57
N PRO A 149 -2.17 1.36 11.93
CA PRO A 149 -2.62 0.92 13.24
C PRO A 149 -2.71 -0.61 13.30
N ARG A 150 -2.60 -1.14 14.53
CA ARG A 150 -2.96 -2.53 14.83
C ARG A 150 -4.46 -2.73 14.62
N ASP A 151 -4.86 -3.98 14.37
CA ASP A 151 -6.28 -4.34 14.49
C ASP A 151 -6.71 -4.17 15.95
N PRO A 152 -7.77 -3.39 16.24
CA PRO A 152 -8.32 -3.23 17.60
C PRO A 152 -8.69 -4.55 18.29
N ASN A 153 -8.90 -5.62 17.52
CA ASN A 153 -9.24 -6.96 18.01
C ASN A 153 -8.06 -7.94 17.98
N SER A 154 -6.84 -7.50 17.66
CA SER A 154 -5.66 -8.37 17.63
C SER A 154 -5.30 -8.85 19.04
N THR A 155 -5.17 -10.17 19.20
CA THR A 155 -4.80 -10.82 20.47
C THR A 155 -3.30 -11.01 20.64
N ILE A 156 -2.45 -10.46 19.76
CA ILE A 156 -0.99 -10.59 19.87
C ILE A 156 -0.48 -9.60 20.95
N PRO A 157 0.08 -10.06 22.08
CA PRO A 157 0.50 -9.18 23.18
C PRO A 157 1.67 -8.30 22.74
N SER A 158 1.61 -7.02 23.11
CA SER A 158 2.72 -6.08 22.92
C SER A 158 3.90 -6.50 23.81
N ARG A 159 5.13 -6.54 23.27
CA ARG A 159 6.31 -6.26 24.10
C ARG A 159 6.27 -4.77 24.40
N GLU A 160 5.66 -4.40 25.52
CA GLU A 160 5.75 -3.04 26.04
C GLU A 160 7.22 -2.68 26.22
N VAL A 161 7.63 -1.59 25.59
CA VAL A 161 8.91 -0.94 25.82
C VAL A 161 8.80 -0.29 27.18
N THR A 162 9.32 -0.98 28.20
CA THR A 162 9.57 -0.40 29.52
C THR A 162 10.68 0.63 29.41
N ASP A 163 10.32 1.91 29.40
CA ASP A 163 11.20 2.98 29.85
C ASP A 163 10.39 3.98 30.69
N PRO A 164 10.87 4.36 31.90
CA PRO A 164 10.18 5.31 32.77
C PRO A 164 10.48 6.74 32.29
N GLN A 165 9.50 7.41 31.68
CA GLN A 165 9.56 8.86 31.45
C GLN A 165 8.98 9.61 32.65
N PRO A 166 9.64 10.69 33.13
CA PRO A 166 9.21 11.43 34.31
C PRO A 166 7.96 12.27 34.00
N THR A 167 6.93 12.09 34.81
CA THR A 167 5.66 12.82 34.73
C THR A 167 5.83 14.27 35.16
N GLY A 168 5.76 15.18 34.20
CA GLY A 168 5.68 16.62 34.43
C GLY A 168 4.44 17.20 33.76
N ALA A 169 3.29 17.19 34.44
CA ALA A 169 2.30 18.28 34.47
C ALA A 169 0.98 17.88 35.20
N SER A 170 0.73 18.63 36.29
CA SER A 170 -0.55 19.13 36.84
C SER A 170 -1.50 18.21 37.64
N GLU A 171 -1.70 18.61 38.90
CA GLU A 171 -2.51 18.03 39.99
C GLU A 171 -4.04 18.27 39.89
N SER A 172 -4.66 18.36 38.70
CA SER A 172 -6.12 18.63 38.64
C SER A 172 -6.96 17.83 37.65
N ASP A 173 -6.47 16.72 37.09
CA ASP A 173 -7.33 15.78 36.37
C ASP A 173 -7.58 14.53 37.23
N HIS A 174 -8.73 14.49 37.89
CA HIS A 174 -9.21 13.30 38.57
C HIS A 174 -9.43 12.17 37.55
N ALA A 175 -8.57 11.16 37.58
CA ALA A 175 -8.84 9.88 36.93
C ALA A 175 -10.04 9.21 37.61
N GLU A 176 -11.21 9.27 36.98
CA GLU A 176 -12.34 8.44 37.40
C GLU A 176 -11.99 6.97 37.15
N SER A 177 -11.96 6.17 38.22
CA SER A 177 -11.90 4.72 38.14
C SER A 177 -13.09 4.20 37.33
N ALA A 178 -12.83 3.48 36.24
CA ALA A 178 -13.87 2.88 35.41
C ALA A 178 -14.69 1.90 36.26
N THR A 179 -15.92 2.28 36.60
CA THR A 179 -16.87 1.43 37.32
C THR A 179 -17.24 0.21 36.49
N GLU A 180 -17.45 -0.94 37.14
CA GLU A 180 -17.78 -2.21 36.46
C GLU A 180 -18.99 -2.09 35.52
N GLY A 181 -19.95 -1.20 35.83
CA GLY A 181 -21.10 -0.89 34.98
C GLY A 181 -20.70 -0.29 33.63
N ARG A 182 -19.80 0.70 33.62
CA ARG A 182 -19.26 1.30 32.39
C ARG A 182 -18.49 0.30 31.53
N VAL A 183 -17.73 -0.60 32.15
CA VAL A 183 -17.02 -1.67 31.43
C VAL A 183 -17.99 -2.69 30.83
N ARG A 184 -19.08 -2.99 31.54
CA ARG A 184 -20.15 -3.90 31.06
C ARG A 184 -20.96 -3.28 29.93
N ASP A 185 -21.22 -1.98 30.00
CA ASP A 185 -21.92 -1.21 28.96
C ASP A 185 -21.06 -1.01 27.72
N LEU A 186 -19.75 -0.78 27.86
CA LEU A 186 -18.82 -0.78 26.72
C LEU A 186 -18.75 -2.15 26.06
N LYS A 187 -18.69 -3.24 26.86
CA LYS A 187 -18.71 -4.62 26.34
C LYS A 187 -20.05 -4.99 25.68
N SER A 188 -21.18 -4.51 26.19
CA SER A 188 -22.50 -4.77 25.60
C SER A 188 -22.71 -3.97 24.32
N SER A 189 -22.22 -2.73 24.27
CA SER A 189 -22.19 -1.87 23.09
C SER A 189 -21.31 -2.47 21.99
N GLN A 190 -20.09 -2.92 22.34
CA GLN A 190 -19.19 -3.62 21.41
C GLN A 190 -19.79 -4.94 20.91
N LYS A 191 -20.42 -5.73 21.78
CA LYS A 191 -21.13 -6.97 21.37
C LYS A 191 -22.33 -6.68 20.48
N ALA A 192 -23.04 -5.57 20.67
CA ALA A 192 -24.16 -5.15 19.84
C ALA A 192 -23.72 -4.65 18.46
N GLU A 193 -22.58 -3.94 18.37
CA GLU A 193 -21.94 -3.60 17.09
C GLU A 193 -21.42 -4.84 16.35
N GLN A 194 -20.80 -5.80 17.06
CA GLN A 194 -20.37 -7.08 16.49
C GLN A 194 -21.56 -7.94 16.01
N ARG A 195 -22.72 -7.90 16.69
CA ARG A 195 -23.94 -8.60 16.26
C ARG A 195 -24.59 -8.02 14.99
N LYS A 196 -24.25 -6.78 14.63
CA LYS A 196 -24.72 -6.07 13.43
C LYS A 196 -23.88 -6.35 12.18
N GLU A 197 -23.02 -7.38 12.17
CA GLU A 197 -22.39 -7.82 10.94
C GLU A 197 -23.43 -8.32 9.93
N SER A 198 -23.76 -7.46 8.96
CA SER A 198 -24.60 -7.79 7.81
C SER A 198 -24.12 -9.09 7.16
N ARG A 199 -25.05 -9.94 6.70
CA ARG A 199 -24.74 -11.15 5.92
C ARG A 199 -23.78 -10.86 4.76
N SER A 200 -23.85 -9.65 4.18
CA SER A 200 -22.93 -9.19 3.14
C SER A 200 -21.48 -9.01 3.63
N ARG A 201 -21.28 -8.54 4.86
CA ARG A 201 -19.95 -8.40 5.48
C ARG A 201 -19.34 -9.76 5.78
N ARG A 202 -20.13 -10.71 6.29
CA ARG A 202 -19.69 -12.10 6.51
C ARG A 202 -19.29 -12.79 5.21
N LEU A 203 -20.09 -12.63 4.15
CA LEU A 203 -19.77 -13.14 2.82
C LEU A 203 -18.48 -12.51 2.28
N PHE A 204 -18.32 -11.18 2.41
CA PHE A 204 -17.10 -10.49 2.01
C PHE A 204 -15.87 -11.01 2.77
N THR A 205 -15.96 -11.12 4.09
CA THR A 205 -14.88 -11.64 4.94
C THR A 205 -14.51 -13.07 4.54
N TYR A 206 -15.49 -13.94 4.30
CA TYR A 206 -15.27 -15.30 3.81
C TYR A 206 -14.55 -15.31 2.47
N LEU A 207 -15.04 -14.56 1.48
CA LEU A 207 -14.42 -14.47 0.16
C LEU A 207 -12.99 -13.93 0.24
N TRP A 208 -12.75 -12.92 1.08
CA TRP A 208 -11.43 -12.34 1.31
C TRP A 208 -10.44 -13.36 1.89
N GLU A 209 -10.86 -14.12 2.90
CA GLU A 209 -10.04 -15.17 3.52
C GLU A 209 -9.78 -16.36 2.59
N GLU A 210 -10.72 -16.66 1.69
CA GLU A 210 -10.53 -17.62 0.60
C GLU A 210 -9.73 -17.05 -0.59
N GLY A 211 -9.21 -15.82 -0.47
CA GLY A 211 -8.29 -15.22 -1.45
C GLY A 211 -8.96 -14.61 -2.68
N TRP A 212 -10.29 -14.46 -2.68
CA TRP A 212 -10.99 -13.77 -3.77
C TRP A 212 -10.66 -12.29 -3.77
N SER A 213 -10.14 -11.80 -4.90
CA SER A 213 -9.85 -10.38 -5.09
C SER A 213 -11.08 -9.65 -5.66
N PRO A 214 -11.27 -8.34 -5.37
CA PRO A 214 -12.29 -7.54 -6.04
C PRO A 214 -12.15 -7.55 -7.57
N PHE A 215 -10.92 -7.63 -8.09
CA PHE A 215 -10.63 -7.75 -9.51
C PHE A 215 -11.15 -9.06 -10.10
N GLN A 216 -11.00 -10.17 -9.37
CA GLN A 216 -11.54 -11.46 -9.76
C GLN A 216 -13.05 -11.43 -9.84
N VAL A 217 -13.74 -10.78 -8.89
CA VAL A 217 -15.20 -10.59 -8.96
C VAL A 217 -15.59 -9.83 -10.24
N VAL A 218 -14.92 -8.72 -10.53
CA VAL A 218 -15.19 -7.93 -11.75
C VAL A 218 -14.95 -8.76 -13.01
N ARG A 219 -13.86 -9.54 -13.07
CA ARG A 219 -13.54 -10.42 -14.21
C ARG A 219 -14.54 -11.57 -14.37
N SER A 220 -15.06 -12.10 -13.28
CA SER A 220 -16.10 -13.15 -13.31
C SER A 220 -17.45 -12.62 -13.79
N THR A 221 -17.70 -11.31 -13.67
CA THR A 221 -18.93 -10.67 -14.15
C THR A 221 -18.77 -10.09 -15.56
N VAL A 222 -18.77 -10.96 -16.57
CA VAL A 222 -18.49 -10.61 -17.99
C VAL A 222 -19.31 -9.41 -18.50
N PHE A 223 -20.62 -9.35 -18.21
CA PHE A 223 -21.50 -8.26 -18.68
C PHE A 223 -21.49 -7.01 -17.81
N TRP A 224 -21.14 -7.12 -16.53
CA TRP A 224 -21.26 -6.02 -15.56
C TRP A 224 -19.93 -5.31 -15.29
N GLY A 225 -18.79 -5.94 -15.61
CA GLY A 225 -17.47 -5.41 -15.32
C GLY A 225 -17.21 -4.00 -15.87
N PRO A 226 -17.44 -3.73 -17.17
CA PRO A 226 -17.26 -2.39 -17.74
C PRO A 226 -18.14 -1.33 -17.06
N MET A 227 -19.38 -1.67 -16.71
CA MET A 227 -20.29 -0.75 -16.02
C MET A 227 -19.84 -0.44 -14.58
N LEU A 228 -19.38 -1.45 -13.84
CA LEU A 228 -18.83 -1.27 -12.49
C LEU A 228 -17.60 -0.36 -12.50
N VAL A 229 -16.67 -0.59 -13.44
CA VAL A 229 -15.47 0.24 -13.61
C VAL A 229 -15.82 1.65 -14.07
N GLY A 230 -16.78 1.79 -14.99
CA GLY A 230 -17.36 3.07 -15.41
C GLY A 230 -17.87 3.91 -14.25
N LYS A 231 -18.74 3.31 -13.42
CA LYS A 231 -19.33 3.95 -12.25
C LYS A 231 -18.29 4.30 -11.17
N TYR A 232 -17.28 3.46 -10.99
CA TYR A 232 -16.16 3.78 -10.09
C TYR A 232 -15.36 4.98 -10.61
N SER A 233 -15.00 4.97 -11.89
CA SER A 233 -14.15 6.01 -12.50
C SER A 233 -14.84 7.37 -12.47
N SER A 234 -16.10 7.44 -12.88
CA SER A 234 -16.86 8.71 -12.88
C SER A 234 -17.03 9.31 -11.49
N ARG A 235 -17.14 8.48 -10.45
CA ARG A 235 -17.21 8.94 -9.05
C ARG A 235 -15.85 9.33 -8.49
N ARG A 236 -14.79 8.61 -8.85
CA ARG A 236 -13.45 8.81 -8.30
C ARG A 236 -12.73 10.02 -8.91
N PHE A 237 -13.08 10.38 -10.14
CA PHE A 237 -12.40 11.39 -10.95
C PHE A 237 -13.31 12.55 -11.38
N ILE A 238 -14.27 12.93 -10.53
CA ILE A 238 -15.23 14.02 -10.81
C ILE A 238 -14.53 15.35 -11.17
N GLY A 239 -13.32 15.58 -10.64
CA GLY A 239 -12.55 16.80 -10.90
C GLY A 239 -11.64 16.76 -12.14
N LEU A 240 -11.67 15.68 -12.94
CA LEU A 240 -10.88 15.57 -14.18
C LEU A 240 -11.67 16.07 -15.39
N SER A 241 -10.95 16.40 -16.47
CA SER A 241 -11.58 16.64 -17.78
C SER A 241 -12.30 15.38 -18.28
N GLU A 242 -13.24 15.52 -19.21
CA GLU A 242 -13.92 14.35 -19.82
C GLU A 242 -12.92 13.43 -20.53
N GLU A 243 -11.93 14.01 -21.21
CA GLU A 243 -10.87 13.26 -21.89
C GLU A 243 -10.03 12.46 -20.90
N ASP A 244 -9.57 13.09 -19.82
CA ASP A 244 -8.80 12.42 -18.76
C ASP A 244 -9.63 11.35 -18.05
N THR A 245 -10.92 11.62 -17.81
CA THR A 245 -11.84 10.65 -17.18
C THR A 245 -12.00 9.42 -18.06
N ARG A 246 -12.16 9.60 -19.38
CA ARG A 246 -12.23 8.50 -20.35
C ARG A 246 -10.92 7.72 -20.40
N ALA A 247 -9.77 8.41 -20.48
CA ALA A 247 -8.46 7.76 -20.49
C ALA A 247 -8.20 6.96 -19.21
N MET A 248 -8.55 7.51 -18.05
CA MET A 248 -8.45 6.83 -16.76
C MET A 248 -9.41 5.64 -16.69
N ASN A 249 -10.63 5.76 -17.23
CA ASN A 249 -11.56 4.65 -17.29
C ASN A 249 -11.02 3.48 -18.12
N GLU A 250 -10.53 3.75 -19.33
CA GLU A 250 -9.92 2.74 -20.19
C GLU A 250 -8.69 2.12 -19.53
N TYR A 251 -7.85 2.93 -18.88
CA TYR A 251 -6.70 2.45 -18.14
C TYR A 251 -7.10 1.49 -17.01
N ILE A 252 -8.06 1.89 -16.17
CA ILE A 252 -8.54 1.07 -15.04
C ILE A 252 -9.18 -0.21 -15.53
N LEU A 253 -9.97 -0.15 -16.60
CA LEU A 253 -10.60 -1.31 -17.20
C LEU A 253 -9.54 -2.32 -17.65
N ASN A 254 -8.51 -1.86 -18.37
CA ASN A 254 -7.44 -2.72 -18.86
C ASN A 254 -6.64 -3.38 -17.73
N ILE A 255 -6.25 -2.64 -16.70
CA ILE A 255 -5.49 -3.24 -15.58
C ILE A 255 -6.34 -4.17 -14.71
N THR A 256 -7.67 -3.96 -14.68
CA THR A 256 -8.64 -4.75 -13.93
C THR A 256 -8.95 -6.08 -14.63
N LEU A 257 -9.14 -6.03 -15.95
CA LEU A 257 -9.44 -7.20 -16.77
C LEU A 257 -8.22 -8.08 -17.04
N ALA A 258 -7.01 -7.58 -16.80
CA ALA A 258 -5.79 -8.37 -16.90
C ALA A 258 -5.81 -9.61 -16.00
N LYS A 259 -5.03 -10.63 -16.38
CA LYS A 259 -4.91 -11.89 -15.63
C LYS A 259 -4.52 -11.62 -14.17
N GLY A 260 -5.25 -12.25 -13.23
CA GLY A 260 -4.98 -12.15 -11.80
C GLY A 260 -3.59 -12.69 -11.43
N SER A 261 -2.94 -12.03 -10.49
CA SER A 261 -1.54 -12.23 -10.13
C SER A 261 -1.25 -11.64 -8.73
N GLY A 262 -0.50 -10.54 -8.64
CA GLY A 262 -0.12 -9.90 -7.38
C GLY A 262 -1.31 -9.45 -6.52
N GLU A 263 -2.48 -9.25 -7.12
CA GLU A 263 -3.71 -8.96 -6.40
C GLU A 263 -4.07 -10.03 -5.33
N TYR A 264 -3.67 -11.28 -5.53
CA TYR A 264 -3.94 -12.38 -4.59
C TYR A 264 -3.06 -12.31 -3.34
N CYS A 265 -2.00 -11.49 -3.35
CA CYS A 265 -1.15 -11.28 -2.16
C CYS A 265 -1.90 -10.50 -1.07
N ILE A 266 -2.93 -9.72 -1.41
CA ILE A 266 -3.51 -8.74 -0.49
C ILE A 266 -4.18 -9.39 0.72
N SER A 267 -4.83 -10.55 0.55
CA SER A 267 -5.48 -11.28 1.64
C SER A 267 -4.48 -11.88 2.64
N HIS A 268 -3.24 -12.09 2.18
CA HIS A 268 -2.12 -12.54 3.00
C HIS A 268 -1.47 -11.37 3.74
N LEU A 269 -1.41 -10.19 3.15
CA LEU A 269 -0.82 -8.99 3.79
C LEU A 269 -1.80 -8.30 4.74
N LEU A 270 -3.07 -8.22 4.36
CA LEU A 270 -4.11 -7.51 5.08
C LEU A 270 -5.23 -8.48 5.49
N ALA A 271 -5.57 -8.46 6.78
CA ALA A 271 -6.79 -9.02 7.30
C ALA A 271 -8.02 -8.24 6.76
N PRO A 272 -9.22 -8.85 6.78
CA PRO A 272 -10.47 -8.18 6.44
C PRO A 272 -10.60 -6.82 7.14
N GLY A 273 -11.04 -5.80 6.40
CA GLY A 273 -11.05 -4.41 6.90
C GLY A 273 -9.75 -3.63 6.66
N ALA A 274 -8.80 -4.20 5.90
CA ALA A 274 -7.53 -3.58 5.53
C ALA A 274 -6.55 -3.36 6.71
N HIS A 275 -6.72 -4.13 7.79
CA HIS A 275 -5.75 -4.20 8.88
C HIS A 275 -4.55 -5.03 8.46
N ALA A 276 -3.32 -4.51 8.60
CA ALA A 276 -2.14 -5.31 8.26
C ALA A 276 -1.95 -6.45 9.25
N ARG A 277 -1.65 -7.64 8.72
CA ARG A 277 -1.26 -8.80 9.56
C ARG A 277 0.08 -8.56 10.26
N ARG A 278 0.96 -7.74 9.67
CA ARG A 278 2.19 -7.21 10.28
C ARG A 278 2.18 -5.68 10.27
N PRO A 279 1.56 -5.02 11.27
CA PRO A 279 1.35 -3.58 11.30
C PRO A 279 2.64 -2.76 11.18
N LEU A 280 2.55 -1.57 10.56
CA LEU A 280 3.71 -0.70 10.41
C LEU A 280 4.17 -0.11 11.74
N VAL A 281 3.24 0.18 12.67
CA VAL A 281 3.59 0.70 14.00
C VAL A 281 4.57 -0.21 14.75
N ASP A 282 4.52 -1.53 14.53
CA ASP A 282 5.37 -2.50 15.20
C ASP A 282 6.76 -2.63 14.54
N ARG A 283 6.93 -2.08 13.34
CA ARG A 283 8.09 -2.32 12.48
C ARG A 283 8.89 -1.06 12.20
N ILE A 284 8.23 0.10 12.19
CA ILE A 284 8.81 1.35 11.69
C ILE A 284 9.95 1.86 12.59
N ALA A 285 9.91 1.55 13.89
CA ALA A 285 10.96 1.93 14.84
C ALA A 285 12.32 1.27 14.54
N ALA A 286 12.35 0.16 13.80
CA ALA A 286 13.59 -0.50 13.40
C ALA A 286 14.31 0.21 12.23
N LEU A 287 13.64 1.16 11.55
CA LEU A 287 14.24 1.92 10.45
C LEU A 287 15.19 2.99 10.98
N LYS A 288 16.42 3.02 10.46
CA LYS A 288 17.45 4.02 10.78
C LYS A 288 17.56 5.15 9.74
N ILE A 289 16.47 5.39 9.02
CA ILE A 289 16.41 6.36 7.92
C ILE A 289 15.26 7.34 8.15
N PRO A 290 15.30 8.55 7.58
CA PRO A 290 14.20 9.49 7.69
C PRO A 290 12.91 8.93 7.08
N VAL A 291 11.81 9.02 7.82
CA VAL A 291 10.46 8.65 7.38
C VAL A 291 9.54 9.85 7.52
N THR A 292 8.83 10.20 6.45
CA THR A 292 7.86 11.30 6.43
C THR A 292 6.47 10.74 6.15
N PHE A 293 5.50 11.09 6.99
CA PHE A 293 4.10 10.76 6.78
C PHE A 293 3.35 11.92 6.11
N VAL A 294 2.58 11.60 5.08
CA VAL A 294 1.63 12.49 4.42
C VAL A 294 0.27 11.84 4.55
N CYS A 295 -0.49 12.26 5.56
CA CYS A 295 -1.85 11.77 5.78
C CYS A 295 -2.85 12.62 4.99
N GLU A 296 -3.64 12.01 4.11
CA GLU A 296 -4.83 12.68 3.61
C GLU A 296 -5.82 12.82 4.78
N CYS A 297 -6.12 14.06 5.17
CA CYS A 297 -7.31 14.29 5.97
C CYS A 297 -8.51 13.90 5.10
N ALA A 298 -9.16 12.79 5.44
CA ALA A 298 -10.53 12.58 5.01
C ALA A 298 -11.33 13.73 5.63
N SER A 299 -11.55 14.81 4.87
CA SER A 299 -12.58 15.78 5.19
C SER A 299 -13.88 14.98 5.30
N ARG A 300 -14.27 14.67 6.53
CA ARG A 300 -15.67 14.38 6.85
C ARG A 300 -16.39 15.67 6.49
N LEU A 301 -16.88 15.76 5.26
CA LEU A 301 -18.00 16.62 4.93
C LEU A 301 -19.18 16.05 5.73
N LEU A 302 -19.26 16.47 6.99
CA LEU A 302 -20.48 16.45 7.78
C LEU A 302 -21.39 17.49 7.16
N HIS A 303 -22.33 17.03 6.35
CA HIS A 303 -23.60 17.70 6.10
C HIS A 303 -24.71 16.71 6.42
#